data_AF-A0A8J8GXA4-F1
#
_entry.id   AF-A0A8J8GXA4-F1
#
_cell.length_a   1.000
_cell.length_b   1.000
_cell.length_c   1.000
_cell.angle_alpha   90.00
_cell.angle_beta   90.00
_cell.angle_gamma   90.00
#
_symmetry.space_group_name_H-M   'P 1'
#
loop_
_entity.id
_entity.type
_entity.pdbx_description
1 polymer ?
#
loop_
_entity_poly.entity_id
_entity_poly.type
_entity_poly.pdbx_seq_one_letter_code
_entity_poly.pdbx_strand_id
1 'polypeptide(L)'
;MRAYCPHSPMVGVGWLEGWRITFAGEEVIGWEGAVTTIVESPGDRVFVSLYDVHPWDESQLDEVEGVVAGTYRKLHVRVHTLDGDVTAWVYVFNGYEGGLPTVWYLNEIANAAAKAGAPDDYVADLRSRPTRNNSL
;
A
#
# COMPACT_ATOMS: atom_id res chain seq x y z
N MET A 1 4.61 -9.49 -3.42
CA MET A 1 5.51 -9.48 -4.59
C MET A 1 6.38 -10.72 -4.69
N ARG A 2 7.56 -10.85 -4.08
CA ARG A 2 8.46 -11.99 -4.33
C ARG A 2 7.83 -13.40 -4.18
N ALA A 3 6.93 -13.59 -3.22
CA ALA A 3 6.29 -14.88 -2.97
C ALA A 3 5.14 -15.22 -3.94
N TYR A 4 4.40 -14.22 -4.40
CA TYR A 4 3.18 -14.39 -5.21
C TYR A 4 3.36 -13.98 -6.68
N CYS A 5 4.38 -13.18 -6.98
CA CYS A 5 4.62 -12.55 -8.28
C CYS A 5 6.08 -12.75 -8.69
N PRO A 6 6.53 -13.98 -8.95
CA PRO A 6 7.94 -14.28 -9.21
C PRO A 6 8.42 -13.73 -10.57
N HIS A 7 7.51 -13.39 -11.48
CA HIS A 7 7.83 -12.85 -12.81
C HIS A 7 7.85 -11.32 -12.83
N SER A 8 7.54 -10.67 -11.70
CA SER A 8 7.31 -9.23 -11.63
C SER A 8 8.42 -8.51 -10.83
N PRO A 9 9.52 -8.08 -11.47
CA PRO A 9 10.63 -7.43 -10.79
C PRO A 9 10.25 -6.02 -10.31
N MET A 10 10.93 -5.57 -9.26
CA MET A 10 10.89 -4.16 -8.86
C MET A 10 11.69 -3.34 -9.88
N VAL A 11 11.09 -2.30 -10.44
CA VAL A 11 11.71 -1.45 -11.48
C VAL A 11 12.05 -0.05 -10.99
N GLY A 12 11.55 0.36 -9.83
CA GLY A 12 11.88 1.66 -9.27
C GLY A 12 11.09 2.01 -8.01
N VAL A 13 11.18 3.27 -7.62
CA VAL A 13 10.43 3.88 -6.53
C VAL A 13 9.93 5.26 -6.95
N GLY A 14 8.96 5.79 -6.22
CA GLY A 14 8.48 7.15 -6.45
C GLY A 14 7.49 7.61 -5.38
N TRP A 15 6.78 8.68 -5.70
CA TRP A 15 5.82 9.32 -4.80
C TRP A 15 4.45 9.47 -5.47
N LEU A 16 3.40 9.17 -4.71
CA LEU A 16 2.04 9.60 -5.02
C LEU A 16 1.79 10.91 -4.30
N GLU A 17 1.89 12.03 -5.02
CA GLU A 17 1.64 13.37 -4.47
C GLU A 17 0.14 13.63 -4.34
N GLY A 18 -0.29 14.24 -3.23
CA GLY A 18 -1.70 14.47 -2.92
C GLY A 18 -2.44 13.23 -2.40
N TRP A 19 -1.71 12.24 -1.86
CA TRP A 19 -2.25 11.01 -1.30
C TRP A 19 -1.68 10.75 0.08
N ARG A 20 -2.43 10.07 0.94
CA ARG A 20 -1.91 9.53 2.21
C ARG A 20 -2.27 8.07 2.38
N ILE A 21 -1.40 7.34 3.07
CA ILE A 21 -1.73 6.01 3.59
C ILE A 21 -2.79 6.14 4.67
N THR A 22 -3.74 5.22 4.67
CA THR A 22 -4.69 5.01 5.75
C THR A 22 -5.06 3.52 5.85
N PHE A 23 -6.02 3.19 6.69
CA PHE A 23 -6.47 1.83 6.92
C PHE A 23 -8.00 1.73 6.81
N ALA A 24 -8.49 0.53 6.50
CA ALA A 24 -9.90 0.25 6.33
C ALA A 24 -10.21 -1.22 6.66
N GLY A 25 -11.49 -1.59 6.69
CA GLY A 25 -11.91 -2.99 6.71
C GLY A 25 -11.74 -3.73 8.05
N GLU A 26 -11.55 -3.02 9.17
CA GLU A 26 -11.35 -3.63 10.50
C GLU A 26 -12.46 -4.62 10.88
N GLU A 27 -13.72 -4.32 10.55
CA GLU A 27 -14.89 -5.16 10.84
C GLU A 27 -15.14 -6.25 9.77
N VAL A 28 -14.48 -6.15 8.61
CA VAL A 28 -14.71 -7.02 7.44
C VAL A 28 -13.62 -8.10 7.34
N ILE A 29 -12.37 -7.76 7.63
CA ILE A 29 -11.19 -8.65 7.52
C ILE A 29 -10.75 -9.12 8.93
N GLY A 30 -11.72 -9.35 9.81
CA GLY A 30 -11.64 -9.30 11.29
C GLY A 30 -10.47 -9.97 12.04
N TRP A 31 -9.64 -10.81 11.41
CA TRP A 31 -8.44 -11.40 12.04
C TRP A 31 -7.14 -10.65 11.75
N GLU A 32 -7.01 -9.91 10.64
CA GLU A 32 -5.79 -9.15 10.29
C GLU A 32 -5.79 -7.71 10.84
N GLY A 33 -6.94 -7.24 11.33
CA GLY A 33 -7.15 -5.84 11.68
C GLY A 33 -7.47 -4.99 10.46
N ALA A 34 -7.32 -3.68 10.57
CA ALA A 34 -7.52 -2.79 9.41
C ALA A 34 -6.38 -2.98 8.39
N VAL A 35 -6.73 -3.13 7.12
CA VAL A 35 -5.81 -3.31 6.00
C VAL A 35 -5.41 -1.98 5.37
N THR A 36 -4.25 -1.93 4.73
CA THR A 36 -3.70 -0.69 4.16
C THR A 36 -4.49 -0.24 2.95
N THR A 37 -4.77 1.05 2.87
CA THR A 37 -5.23 1.68 1.63
C THR A 37 -4.72 3.11 1.50
N ILE A 38 -5.09 3.79 0.42
CA ILE A 38 -4.74 5.20 0.18
C ILE A 38 -5.99 6.02 -0.12
N VAL A 39 -5.95 7.28 0.29
CA VAL A 39 -7.00 8.27 0.00
C VAL A 39 -6.36 9.58 -0.45
N GLU A 40 -7.10 10.36 -1.25
CA GLU A 40 -6.68 11.70 -1.64
C GLU A 40 -6.53 12.58 -0.38
N SER A 41 -5.41 13.28 -0.29
CA SER A 41 -5.09 14.19 0.79
C SER A 41 -4.11 15.27 0.29
N PRO A 42 -4.61 16.45 -0.09
CA PRO A 42 -3.77 17.52 -0.61
C PRO A 42 -2.64 17.91 0.36
N GLY A 43 -1.40 17.91 -0.12
CA GLY A 43 -0.21 18.23 0.67
C GLY A 43 0.48 17.01 1.30
N ASP A 44 -0.19 15.85 1.32
CA ASP A 44 0.44 14.59 1.71
C ASP A 44 1.03 13.85 0.51
N ARG A 45 1.88 12.87 0.79
CA ARG A 45 2.39 11.96 -0.23
C ARG A 45 2.65 10.55 0.29
N VAL A 46 2.60 9.58 -0.61
CA VAL A 46 2.89 8.17 -0.31
C VAL A 46 4.12 7.71 -1.07
N PHE A 47 5.10 7.17 -0.36
CA PHE A 47 6.24 6.50 -0.99
C PHE A 47 5.81 5.14 -1.52
N VAL A 48 6.17 4.82 -2.76
CA VAL A 48 5.77 3.57 -3.43
C VAL A 48 6.95 2.89 -4.11
N SER A 49 6.90 1.56 -4.13
CA SER A 49 7.75 0.73 -4.99
C SER A 49 6.99 0.39 -6.27
N LEU A 50 7.65 0.52 -7.40
CA LEU A 50 7.11 0.21 -8.73
C LEU A 50 7.58 -1.17 -9.16
N TYR A 51 6.65 -1.95 -9.70
CA TYR A 51 6.90 -3.29 -10.24
C TYR A 51 6.42 -3.35 -11.68
N ASP A 52 7.21 -3.99 -12.55
CA ASP A 52 6.74 -4.40 -13.87
C ASP A 52 5.99 -5.71 -13.71
N VAL A 53 4.67 -5.67 -13.79
CA VAL A 53 3.81 -6.80 -13.40
C VAL A 53 3.47 -7.65 -14.64
N HIS A 54 3.91 -8.90 -14.62
CA HIS A 54 3.57 -9.86 -15.67
C HIS A 54 2.06 -10.20 -15.61
N PRO A 55 1.35 -10.36 -16.76
CA PRO A 55 -0.10 -10.62 -16.76
C PRO A 55 -0.56 -11.84 -15.93
N TRP A 56 0.26 -12.89 -15.85
CA TRP A 56 -0.02 -14.03 -14.95
C TRP A 56 -0.01 -13.64 -13.48
N ASP A 57 1.01 -12.89 -13.06
CA ASP A 57 1.12 -12.42 -11.69
C ASP A 57 0.01 -11.39 -11.38
N GLU A 58 -0.40 -10.58 -12.37
CA GLU A 58 -1.53 -9.66 -12.26
C GLU A 58 -2.83 -10.41 -11.95
N SER A 59 -3.13 -11.50 -12.67
CA SER A 59 -4.34 -12.29 -12.43
C SER A 59 -4.36 -12.93 -11.04
N GLN A 60 -3.19 -13.37 -10.56
CA GLN A 60 -3.05 -13.90 -9.21
C GLN A 60 -3.21 -12.81 -8.15
N LEU A 61 -2.70 -11.60 -8.39
CA LEU A 61 -2.91 -10.45 -7.51
C LEU A 61 -4.40 -10.07 -7.45
N ASP A 62 -5.10 -10.05 -8.58
CA ASP A 62 -6.54 -9.75 -8.63
C ASP A 62 -7.37 -10.74 -7.78
N GLU A 63 -6.96 -12.02 -7.74
CA GLU A 63 -7.58 -13.04 -6.90
C GLU A 63 -7.27 -12.82 -5.42
N VAL A 64 -5.99 -12.62 -5.06
CA VAL A 64 -5.54 -12.40 -3.68
C VAL A 64 -6.18 -11.15 -3.08
N GLU A 65 -6.25 -10.06 -3.84
CA GLU A 65 -6.84 -8.78 -3.41
C GLU A 65 -8.37 -8.76 -3.53
N GLY A 66 -8.99 -9.87 -3.97
CA GLY A 66 -10.43 -10.00 -4.04
C GLY A 66 -11.10 -9.00 -4.99
N VAL A 67 -10.47 -8.67 -6.11
CA VAL A 67 -10.98 -7.69 -7.08
C VAL A 67 -12.32 -8.13 -7.66
N VAL A 68 -12.46 -9.42 -7.99
CA VAL A 68 -13.72 -10.00 -8.48
C VAL A 68 -14.83 -9.95 -7.42
N ALA A 69 -14.45 -10.12 -6.15
CA ALA A 69 -15.37 -10.02 -5.01
C ALA A 69 -15.66 -8.56 -4.60
N GLY A 70 -14.96 -7.59 -5.18
CA GLY A 70 -15.12 -6.17 -4.89
C GLY A 70 -14.47 -5.70 -3.59
N THR A 71 -13.53 -6.48 -3.02
CA THR A 71 -12.79 -6.11 -1.79
C THR A 71 -11.84 -4.94 -2.04
N TYR A 72 -11.04 -5.05 -3.10
CA TYR A 72 -10.21 -3.97 -3.63
C TYR A 72 -10.61 -3.64 -5.06
N ARG A 73 -10.27 -2.43 -5.49
CA ARG A 73 -10.36 -1.98 -6.89
C ARG A 73 -9.01 -1.48 -7.38
N LYS A 74 -8.72 -1.70 -8.66
CA LYS A 74 -7.56 -1.09 -9.33
C LYS A 74 -7.82 0.39 -9.58
N LEU A 75 -6.90 1.23 -9.10
CA LEU A 75 -6.86 2.66 -9.39
C LEU A 75 -5.59 2.97 -10.16
N HIS A 76 -5.74 3.64 -11.31
CA HIS A 76 -4.60 4.19 -12.03
C HIS A 76 -4.17 5.50 -11.39
N VAL A 77 -2.89 5.60 -11.05
CA VAL A 77 -2.29 6.74 -10.38
C VAL A 77 -1.06 7.20 -11.14
N ARG A 78 -0.74 8.49 -11.00
CA ARG A 78 0.52 9.05 -11.49
C ARG A 78 1.54 8.99 -10.37
N VAL A 79 2.67 8.34 -10.65
CA VAL A 79 3.78 8.23 -9.72
C VAL A 79 4.89 9.16 -10.18
N HIS A 80 5.32 10.04 -9.29
CA HIS A 80 6.45 10.93 -9.53
C HIS A 80 7.75 10.20 -9.16
N THR A 81 8.55 9.88 -10.17
CA THR A 81 9.87 9.24 -9.98
C THR A 81 10.98 10.25 -10.28
N LEU A 82 12.23 9.90 -9.96
CA LEU A 82 13.38 10.74 -10.31
C LEU A 82 13.60 10.86 -11.82
N ASP A 83 13.17 9.87 -12.59
CA ASP A 83 13.31 9.82 -14.05
C ASP A 83 12.09 10.40 -14.78
N GLY A 84 11.09 10.89 -14.03
CA GLY A 84 9.87 11.48 -14.54
C GLY A 84 8.60 10.77 -14.06
N ASP A 85 7.47 11.26 -14.55
CA ASP A 85 6.15 10.75 -14.16
C ASP A 85 5.85 9.44 -14.90
N VAL A 86 5.37 8.44 -14.17
CA VAL A 86 4.90 7.17 -14.75
C VAL A 86 3.45 6.91 -14.33
N THR A 87 2.68 6.31 -15.22
CA THR A 87 1.35 5.79 -14.88
C THR A 87 1.51 4.37 -14.34
N ALA A 88 1.01 4.13 -13.13
CA ALA A 88 0.94 2.82 -12.53
C ALA A 88 -0.48 2.54 -12.03
N TRP A 89 -0.75 1.32 -11.60
CA TRP A 89 -1.97 0.98 -10.88
C TRP A 89 -1.65 0.52 -9.46
N VAL A 90 -2.60 0.75 -8.56
CA VAL A 90 -2.58 0.30 -7.17
C VAL A 90 -3.93 -0.30 -6.80
N TYR A 91 -3.95 -1.19 -5.81
CA TYR A 91 -5.19 -1.67 -5.21
C TYR A 91 -5.63 -0.71 -4.09
N VAL A 92 -6.87 -0.23 -4.18
CA VAL A 92 -7.49 0.61 -3.16
C VAL A 92 -8.67 -0.15 -2.57
N PHE A 93 -8.76 -0.20 -1.23
CA PHE A 93 -9.80 -0.91 -0.54
C PHE A 93 -11.15 -0.27 -0.87
N ASN A 94 -12.14 -1.09 -1.21
CA ASN A 94 -13.46 -0.64 -1.59
C ASN A 94 -14.38 -0.59 -0.37
N GLY A 95 -14.13 0.38 0.50
CA GLY A 95 -14.90 0.59 1.72
C GLY A 95 -14.57 1.90 2.40
N TYR A 96 -15.13 2.11 3.58
CA TYR A 96 -14.87 3.32 4.35
C TYR A 96 -13.51 3.26 5.05
N GLU A 97 -12.82 4.39 5.03
CA GLU A 97 -11.63 4.61 5.83
C GLU A 97 -11.96 4.46 7.32
N GLY A 98 -11.08 3.77 8.05
CA GLY A 98 -11.17 3.64 9.49
C GLY A 98 -10.52 2.38 10.04
N GLY A 99 -10.33 2.39 11.34
CA GLY A 99 -9.76 1.30 12.11
C GLY A 99 -8.24 1.35 12.24
N LEU A 100 -7.71 0.44 13.04
CA LEU A 100 -6.30 0.41 13.40
C LEU A 100 -5.59 -0.85 12.87
N PRO A 101 -4.40 -0.70 12.26
CA PRO A 101 -3.59 -1.85 11.89
C PRO A 101 -3.06 -2.55 13.14
N THR A 102 -2.67 -3.82 12.98
CA THR A 102 -1.84 -4.48 13.99
C THR A 102 -0.42 -3.92 13.97
N VAL A 103 0.27 -4.00 15.11
CA VAL A 103 1.69 -3.59 15.22
C VAL A 103 2.56 -4.36 14.22
N TRP A 104 2.30 -5.65 14.07
CA TRP A 104 3.03 -6.49 13.12
C TRP A 104 2.85 -5.99 11.68
N TYR A 105 1.61 -5.76 11.26
CA TYR A 105 1.31 -5.31 9.90
C TYR A 105 1.93 -3.94 9.58
N LEU A 106 1.82 -2.98 10.51
CA LEU A 106 2.44 -1.66 10.37
C LEU A 106 3.97 -1.75 10.26
N ASN A 107 4.59 -2.64 11.05
CA ASN A 107 6.03 -2.87 10.98
C ASN A 107 6.45 -3.48 9.64
N GLU A 108 5.68 -4.42 9.08
CA GLU A 108 5.98 -4.99 7.76
C GLU A 108 5.94 -3.91 6.66
N ILE A 109 4.96 -3.01 6.69
CA ILE A 109 4.89 -1.87 5.74
C ILE A 109 6.10 -0.95 5.90
N ALA A 110 6.43 -0.56 7.13
CA ALA A 110 7.57 0.32 7.39
C ALA A 110 8.92 -0.33 7.01
N ASN A 111 9.08 -1.63 7.28
CA ASN A 111 10.28 -2.38 6.90
C ASN A 111 10.40 -2.52 5.39
N ALA A 112 9.29 -2.74 4.68
CA ALA A 112 9.27 -2.77 3.23
C ALA A 112 9.65 -1.41 2.62
N ALA A 113 9.10 -0.32 3.16
CA ALA A 113 9.44 1.05 2.74
C ALA A 113 10.93 1.35 2.96
N ALA A 114 11.46 1.06 4.16
CA ALA A 114 12.88 1.23 4.47
C ALA A 114 13.78 0.42 3.54
N LYS A 115 13.43 -0.85 3.28
CA LYS A 115 14.17 -1.73 2.37
C LYS A 115 14.16 -1.24 0.92
N ALA A 116 13.08 -0.57 0.51
CA ALA A 116 12.96 0.06 -0.80
C ALA A 116 13.70 1.42 -0.89
N GLY A 117 14.25 1.94 0.22
CA GLY A 117 14.98 3.20 0.26
C GLY A 117 14.10 4.43 0.51
N ALA A 118 12.94 4.26 1.17
CA ALA A 118 12.14 5.38 1.64
C ALA A 118 12.95 6.26 2.61
N PRO A 119 12.73 7.59 2.63
CA PRO A 119 13.35 8.48 3.60
C PRO A 119 13.07 8.08 5.06
N ASP A 120 14.06 8.28 5.94
CA ASP A 120 13.98 7.87 7.35
C ASP A 120 12.82 8.52 8.10
N ASP A 121 12.49 9.78 7.78
CA ASP A 121 11.36 10.51 8.35
C ASP A 121 10.01 9.91 7.93
N TYR A 122 9.87 9.49 6.66
CA TYR A 122 8.70 8.77 6.18
C TYR A 122 8.54 7.40 6.88
N VAL A 123 9.63 6.65 7.05
CA VAL A 123 9.61 5.37 7.77
C VAL A 123 9.27 5.59 9.25
N ALA A 124 9.79 6.65 9.88
CA ALA A 124 9.48 7.02 11.25
C ALA A 124 8.00 7.42 11.40
N ASP A 125 7.44 8.20 10.48
CA ASP A 125 6.02 8.54 10.44
C ASP A 125 5.16 7.27 10.42
N LEU A 126 5.44 6.33 9.50
CA LEU A 126 4.72 5.06 9.42
C LEU A 126 4.73 4.31 10.75
N ARG A 127 5.89 4.20 11.42
CA ARG A 127 6.03 3.48 12.70
C ARG A 127 5.33 4.19 13.86
N SER A 128 5.13 5.51 13.76
CA SER A 128 4.45 6.30 14.80
C SER A 128 2.93 6.20 14.75
N ARG A 129 2.37 5.60 13.69
CA ARG A 129 0.91 5.52 13.51
C ARG A 129 0.25 4.68 14.61
N PRO A 130 -0.97 5.05 15.04
CA PRO A 130 -1.71 4.28 16.03
C PRO A 130 -1.95 2.83 15.57
N THR A 131 -1.92 1.89 16.51
CA THR A 131 -2.14 0.45 16.27
C THR A 131 -3.11 -0.11 17.30
N ARG A 132 -3.79 -1.21 16.96
CA ARG A 132 -4.87 -1.81 17.80
C ARG A 132 -4.43 -2.16 19.23
N ASN A 133 -3.15 -2.47 19.45
CA ASN A 133 -2.63 -2.90 20.75
C ASN A 133 -1.80 -1.83 21.48
N ASN A 134 -1.73 -0.59 20.97
CA ASN A 134 -1.05 0.52 21.64
C ASN A 134 -2.02 1.47 22.33
N SER A 135 -3.15 0.94 22.80
CA SER A 135 -4.10 1.67 23.65
C SER A 135 -3.54 1.76 25.07
N LEU A 136 -2.66 2.74 25.31
CA LEU A 136 -2.33 3.27 26.63
C LEU A 136 -2.76 4.73 26.71
#